data_AF-A0A7Y0K5U6-F1
#
_entry.id   AF-A0A7Y0K5U6-F1
#
_cell.length_a   1.000
_cell.length_b   1.000
_cell.length_c   1.000
_cell.angle_alpha   90.00
_cell.angle_beta   90.00
_cell.angle_gamma   90.00
#
_symmetry.space_group_name_H-M   'P 1'
#
loop_
_entity.id
_entity.type
_entity.pdbx_description
1 polymer ?
#
loop_
_entity_poly.entity_id
_entity_poly.type
_entity_poly.pdbx_seq_one_letter_code
_entity_poly.pdbx_strand_id
1 'polypeptide(L)'
;MSGHFKEIFGTAISTIGTIQAAIGNTPSFHLSNETNYQLRLVGNVLQGTGSALSADGQGTISLEKLGDEIQAIGNSTVVTGLVLYKTSNTPAEQKLIITGSWLQALGSFVGLTDEFFDSTADGRIENIIGGLLQGIGNSLQAIGGTEQLKGINNDGQQNIGTLGSWIQATGAVISLIGQVKEELEEIALNINE
;
A
#
# COMPACT_ATOMS: atom_id res chain seq x y z
N MET A 1 14.53 -6.91 -17.84
CA MET A 1 14.73 -5.99 -16.70
C MET A 1 15.41 -6.79 -15.60
N SER A 2 16.39 -6.21 -14.90
CA SER A 2 16.96 -6.82 -13.68
C SER A 2 15.92 -6.85 -12.55
N GLY A 3 16.10 -7.73 -11.57
CA GLY A 3 15.29 -7.82 -10.35
C GLY A 3 15.26 -6.48 -9.61
N HIS A 4 16.44 -5.98 -9.24
CA HIS A 4 16.61 -4.67 -8.61
C HIS A 4 15.85 -3.50 -9.26
N PHE A 5 15.82 -3.44 -10.59
CA PHE A 5 15.07 -2.38 -11.27
C PHE A 5 13.55 -2.56 -11.13
N LYS A 6 13.05 -3.80 -11.16
CA LYS A 6 11.63 -4.08 -10.96
C LYS A 6 11.20 -3.69 -9.54
N GLU A 7 12.04 -3.92 -8.53
CA GLU A 7 11.76 -3.58 -7.14
C GLU A 7 11.73 -2.07 -6.93
N ILE A 8 12.77 -1.35 -7.33
CA ILE A 8 12.78 0.12 -7.28
C ILE A 8 11.58 0.70 -8.04
N PHE A 9 11.32 0.22 -9.26
CA PHE A 9 10.23 0.74 -10.09
C PHE A 9 8.86 0.36 -9.52
N GLY A 10 8.70 -0.85 -9.00
CA GLY A 10 7.49 -1.35 -8.36
C GLY A 10 7.14 -0.51 -7.13
N THR A 11 8.11 -0.33 -6.23
CA THR A 11 7.97 0.51 -5.04
C THR A 11 7.66 1.95 -5.42
N ALA A 12 8.31 2.53 -6.44
CA ALA A 12 8.02 3.89 -6.90
C ALA A 12 6.58 4.06 -7.43
N ILE A 13 6.10 3.10 -8.23
CA ILE A 13 4.72 3.10 -8.74
C ILE A 13 3.72 2.96 -7.58
N SER A 14 4.03 2.12 -6.60
CA SER A 14 3.21 1.98 -5.39
C SER A 14 3.15 3.27 -4.58
N THR A 15 4.28 3.95 -4.36
CA THR A 15 4.32 5.25 -3.68
C THR A 15 3.46 6.29 -4.39
N ILE A 16 3.52 6.40 -5.72
CA ILE A 16 2.66 7.31 -6.48
C ILE A 16 1.18 6.94 -6.26
N GLY A 17 0.87 5.64 -6.27
CA GLY A 17 -0.48 5.13 -6.05
C GLY A 17 -1.04 5.46 -4.65
N THR A 18 -0.24 5.30 -3.60
CA THR A 18 -0.65 5.64 -2.21
C THR A 18 -0.93 7.13 -2.06
N ILE A 19 -0.10 8.00 -2.64
CA ILE A 19 -0.31 9.45 -2.62
C ILE A 19 -1.60 9.82 -3.35
N GLN A 20 -1.85 9.26 -4.54
CA GLN A 20 -3.09 9.51 -5.27
C GLN A 20 -4.32 9.06 -4.47
N ALA A 21 -4.27 7.87 -3.86
CA ALA A 21 -5.36 7.38 -3.02
C ALA A 21 -5.60 8.28 -1.79
N ALA A 22 -4.53 8.76 -1.14
CA ALA A 22 -4.63 9.69 -0.01
C ALA A 22 -5.26 11.04 -0.40
N ILE A 23 -4.87 11.61 -1.55
CA ILE A 23 -5.50 12.82 -2.10
C ILE A 23 -6.99 12.57 -2.36
N GLY A 24 -7.35 11.46 -3.01
CA GLY A 24 -8.74 11.11 -3.30
C GLY A 24 -9.58 10.77 -2.06
N ASN A 25 -8.95 10.41 -0.95
CA ASN A 25 -9.59 10.20 0.34
C ASN A 25 -9.73 11.48 1.18
N THR A 26 -9.19 12.63 0.75
CA THR A 26 -9.13 13.86 1.57
C THR A 26 -10.28 14.84 1.27
N PRO A 27 -11.27 14.99 2.16
CA PRO A 27 -12.45 15.84 1.88
C PRO A 27 -12.13 17.33 1.82
N SER A 28 -11.15 17.81 2.59
CA SER A 28 -10.77 19.22 2.69
C SER A 28 -10.16 19.79 1.40
N PHE A 29 -9.84 18.96 0.42
CA PHE A 29 -9.39 19.38 -0.90
C PHE A 29 -10.53 19.77 -1.85
N HIS A 30 -11.80 19.60 -1.44
CA HIS A 30 -12.99 20.05 -2.19
C HIS A 30 -13.03 19.57 -3.66
N LEU A 31 -12.47 18.39 -3.94
CA LEU A 31 -12.52 17.77 -5.26
C LEU A 31 -13.92 17.22 -5.55
N SER A 32 -14.24 17.07 -6.85
CA SER A 32 -15.51 16.43 -7.24
C SER A 32 -15.57 14.97 -6.79
N ASN A 33 -16.78 14.44 -6.55
CA ASN A 33 -16.96 13.02 -6.20
C ASN A 33 -16.36 12.08 -7.24
N GLU A 34 -16.44 12.43 -8.53
CA GLU A 34 -15.83 11.65 -9.61
C GLU A 34 -14.30 11.70 -9.53
N THR A 35 -13.71 12.88 -9.29
CA THR A 35 -12.25 13.02 -9.15
C THR A 35 -11.72 12.23 -7.95
N ASN A 36 -12.38 12.32 -6.79
CA ASN A 36 -12.03 11.54 -5.60
C ASN A 36 -12.08 10.03 -5.89
N TYR A 37 -13.16 9.58 -6.56
CA TYR A 37 -13.30 8.19 -6.97
C TYR A 37 -12.16 7.73 -7.89
N GLN A 38 -11.86 8.50 -8.94
CA GLN A 38 -10.82 8.15 -9.91
C GLN A 38 -9.42 8.12 -9.28
N LEU A 39 -9.10 9.08 -8.41
CA LEU A 39 -7.83 9.10 -7.69
C LEU A 39 -7.66 7.88 -6.77
N ARG A 40 -8.74 7.48 -6.07
CA ARG A 40 -8.74 6.25 -5.25
C ARG A 40 -8.57 5.01 -6.12
N LEU A 41 -9.32 4.91 -7.23
CA LEU A 41 -9.28 3.75 -8.11
C LEU A 41 -7.90 3.59 -8.76
N VAL A 42 -7.41 4.61 -9.45
CA VAL A 42 -6.10 4.59 -10.10
C VAL A 42 -5.00 4.41 -9.06
N GLY A 43 -5.11 5.08 -7.91
CA GLY A 43 -4.15 4.94 -6.82
C GLY A 43 -4.00 3.50 -6.32
N ASN A 44 -5.10 2.76 -6.12
CA ASN A 44 -5.05 1.35 -5.70
C ASN A 44 -4.59 0.42 -6.83
N VAL A 45 -4.91 0.73 -8.11
CA VAL A 45 -4.38 -0.02 -9.25
C VAL A 45 -2.86 0.10 -9.35
N LEU A 46 -2.33 1.32 -9.18
CA LEU A 46 -0.88 1.57 -9.18
C LEU A 46 -0.21 0.85 -8.01
N GLN A 47 -0.76 0.91 -6.80
CA GLN A 47 -0.26 0.16 -5.64
C GLN A 47 -0.21 -1.35 -5.90
N GLY A 48 -1.31 -1.95 -6.36
CA GLY A 48 -1.33 -3.39 -6.64
C GLY A 48 -0.36 -3.80 -7.74
N THR A 49 -0.20 -2.97 -8.78
CA THR A 49 0.77 -3.21 -9.85
C THR A 49 2.20 -3.07 -9.35
N GLY A 50 2.46 -2.06 -8.50
CA GLY A 50 3.76 -1.82 -7.90
C GLY A 50 4.22 -3.00 -7.04
N SER A 51 3.39 -3.42 -6.08
CA SER A 51 3.70 -4.59 -5.23
C SER A 51 3.87 -5.87 -6.04
N ALA A 52 3.04 -6.11 -7.07
CA ALA A 52 3.21 -7.29 -7.93
C ALA A 52 4.53 -7.24 -8.72
N LEU A 53 5.00 -6.05 -9.11
CA LEU A 53 6.25 -5.90 -9.83
C LEU A 53 7.47 -6.07 -8.91
N SER A 54 7.41 -5.56 -7.67
CA SER A 54 8.44 -5.78 -6.66
C SER A 54 8.59 -7.28 -6.33
N ALA A 55 7.49 -7.98 -6.08
CA ALA A 55 7.50 -9.44 -5.88
C ALA A 55 8.05 -10.24 -7.09
N ASP A 56 7.84 -9.76 -8.31
CA ASP A 56 8.41 -10.34 -9.56
C ASP A 56 9.88 -9.93 -9.80
N GLY A 57 10.37 -8.95 -9.04
CA GLY A 57 11.78 -8.57 -8.95
C GLY A 57 12.60 -9.54 -8.10
N GLN A 58 12.02 -9.99 -6.99
CA GLN A 58 12.64 -10.88 -6.01
C GLN A 58 12.74 -12.31 -6.55
N GLY A 59 13.95 -12.80 -6.80
CA GLY A 59 14.19 -14.08 -7.45
C GLY A 59 14.02 -15.32 -6.55
N THR A 60 14.08 -15.15 -5.22
CA THR A 60 13.85 -16.22 -4.24
C THR A 60 12.55 -16.04 -3.44
N ILE A 61 12.24 -16.99 -2.56
CA ILE A 61 11.10 -16.90 -1.65
C ILE A 61 11.59 -16.24 -0.36
N SER A 62 11.13 -15.02 -0.11
CA SER A 62 11.37 -14.25 1.12
C SER A 62 10.04 -13.84 1.77
N LEU A 63 10.09 -13.35 3.01
CA LEU A 63 8.90 -12.76 3.63
C LEU A 63 8.55 -11.42 2.97
N GLU A 64 9.52 -10.72 2.41
CA GLU A 64 9.30 -9.53 1.60
C GLU A 64 8.40 -9.84 0.40
N LYS A 65 8.77 -10.85 -0.39
CA LYS A 65 8.00 -11.31 -1.55
C LYS A 65 6.59 -11.69 -1.21
N LEU A 66 6.43 -12.49 -0.16
CA LEU A 66 5.11 -12.88 0.33
C LEU A 66 4.31 -11.66 0.79
N GLY A 67 4.95 -10.71 1.47
CA GLY A 67 4.36 -9.44 1.87
C GLY A 67 3.80 -8.69 0.67
N ASP A 68 4.59 -8.53 -0.38
CA ASP A 68 4.22 -7.82 -1.60
C ASP A 68 3.13 -8.52 -2.41
N GLU A 69 3.18 -9.85 -2.52
CA GLU A 69 2.08 -10.63 -3.12
C GLU A 69 0.76 -10.41 -2.36
N ILE A 70 0.80 -10.43 -1.02
CA ILE A 70 -0.36 -10.16 -0.17
C ILE A 70 -0.85 -8.71 -0.36
N GLN A 71 0.06 -7.72 -0.47
CA GLN A 71 -0.31 -6.33 -0.76
C GLN A 71 -0.96 -6.18 -2.13
N ALA A 72 -0.48 -6.88 -3.16
CA ALA A 72 -1.06 -6.89 -4.50
C ALA A 72 -2.49 -7.48 -4.50
N ILE A 73 -2.71 -8.57 -3.77
CA ILE A 73 -4.03 -9.18 -3.57
C ILE A 73 -4.96 -8.22 -2.81
N GLY A 74 -4.47 -7.58 -1.75
CA GLY A 74 -5.22 -6.61 -0.97
C GLY A 74 -5.68 -5.42 -1.82
N ASN A 75 -4.78 -4.84 -2.62
CA ASN A 75 -5.10 -3.77 -3.56
C ASN A 75 -6.13 -4.20 -4.62
N SER A 76 -5.97 -5.40 -5.19
CA SER A 76 -6.94 -5.96 -6.14
C SER A 76 -8.34 -6.12 -5.53
N THR A 77 -8.39 -6.46 -4.24
CA THR A 77 -9.65 -6.58 -3.48
C THR A 77 -10.29 -5.20 -3.26
N VAL A 78 -9.50 -4.17 -2.93
CA VAL A 78 -9.99 -2.78 -2.84
C VAL A 78 -10.53 -2.29 -4.18
N VAL A 79 -9.78 -2.50 -5.27
CA VAL A 79 -10.20 -2.13 -6.63
C VAL A 79 -11.53 -2.80 -6.99
N THR A 80 -11.69 -4.08 -6.66
CA THR A 80 -12.95 -4.79 -6.87
C THR A 80 -14.11 -4.12 -6.12
N GLY A 81 -13.90 -3.75 -4.85
CA GLY A 81 -14.88 -2.99 -4.07
C GLY A 81 -15.25 -1.64 -4.70
N LEU A 82 -14.26 -0.89 -5.20
CA LEU A 82 -14.47 0.40 -5.87
C LEU A 82 -15.21 0.28 -7.21
N VAL A 83 -14.92 -0.75 -8.01
CA VAL A 83 -15.59 -0.99 -9.29
C VAL A 83 -17.05 -1.42 -9.07
N LEU A 84 -17.28 -2.30 -8.08
CA LEU A 84 -18.65 -2.69 -7.70
C LEU A 84 -19.45 -1.50 -7.18
N TYR A 85 -18.84 -0.55 -6.46
CA TYR A 85 -19.52 0.65 -5.94
C TYR A 85 -20.15 1.51 -7.03
N LYS A 86 -19.56 1.53 -8.23
CA LYS A 86 -20.19 2.22 -9.38
C LYS A 86 -21.32 1.45 -10.03
N THR A 87 -21.45 0.15 -9.74
CA THR A 87 -22.37 -0.77 -10.43
C THR A 87 -23.52 -1.22 -9.54
N SER A 88 -23.32 -1.24 -8.23
CA SER A 88 -24.24 -1.73 -7.21
C SER A 88 -24.18 -0.79 -6.00
N ASN A 89 -25.22 -0.78 -5.16
CA ASN A 89 -25.24 -0.03 -3.90
C ASN A 89 -25.42 -1.01 -2.74
N THR A 90 -24.51 -1.96 -2.62
CA THR A 90 -24.58 -3.07 -1.67
C THR A 90 -23.54 -2.92 -0.57
N PRO A 91 -23.80 -3.41 0.66
CA PRO A 91 -22.78 -3.46 1.71
C PRO A 91 -21.54 -4.29 1.35
N ALA A 92 -21.58 -5.07 0.27
CA ALA A 92 -20.47 -5.89 -0.19
C ALA A 92 -19.27 -5.05 -0.65
N GLU A 93 -19.51 -3.88 -1.23
CA GLU A 93 -18.46 -3.00 -1.76
C GLU A 93 -17.52 -2.50 -0.67
N GLN A 94 -18.10 -1.92 0.37
CA GLN A 94 -17.37 -1.41 1.51
C GLN A 94 -16.70 -2.55 2.30
N LYS A 95 -17.33 -3.74 2.38
CA LYS A 95 -16.70 -4.93 2.97
C LYS A 95 -15.44 -5.34 2.21
N LEU A 96 -15.47 -5.33 0.88
CA LEU A 96 -14.29 -5.63 0.05
C LEU A 96 -13.18 -4.60 0.25
N ILE A 97 -13.51 -3.31 0.33
CA ILE A 97 -12.52 -2.26 0.63
C ILE A 97 -11.85 -2.53 1.99
N ILE A 98 -12.64 -2.80 3.04
CA ILE A 98 -12.11 -3.12 4.38
C ILE A 98 -11.23 -4.37 4.36
N THR A 99 -11.70 -5.45 3.72
CA THR A 99 -10.92 -6.70 3.60
C THR A 99 -9.62 -6.46 2.84
N GLY A 100 -9.67 -5.71 1.74
CA GLY A 100 -8.49 -5.36 0.97
C GLY A 100 -7.48 -4.53 1.77
N SER A 101 -7.93 -3.54 2.55
CA SER A 101 -7.06 -2.78 3.45
C SER A 101 -6.44 -3.65 4.55
N TRP A 102 -7.19 -4.61 5.12
CA TRP A 102 -6.62 -5.55 6.09
C TRP A 102 -5.58 -6.48 5.47
N LEU A 103 -5.80 -6.95 4.24
CA LEU A 103 -4.81 -7.74 3.51
C LEU A 103 -3.56 -6.92 3.23
N GLN A 104 -3.68 -5.66 2.79
CA GLN A 104 -2.52 -4.78 2.62
C GLN A 104 -1.75 -4.58 3.92
N ALA A 105 -2.46 -4.35 5.05
CA ALA A 105 -1.82 -4.24 6.35
C ALA A 105 -1.03 -5.50 6.74
N LEU A 106 -1.62 -6.68 6.53
CA LEU A 106 -0.95 -7.97 6.73
C LEU A 106 0.29 -8.08 5.84
N GLY A 107 0.17 -7.74 4.56
CA GLY A 107 1.28 -7.77 3.61
C GLY A 107 2.44 -6.86 4.06
N SER A 108 2.15 -5.62 4.47
CA SER A 108 3.19 -4.72 4.99
C SER A 108 3.88 -5.27 6.25
N PHE A 109 3.12 -5.89 7.17
CA PHE A 109 3.69 -6.49 8.38
C PHE A 109 4.48 -7.78 8.12
N VAL A 110 4.08 -8.57 7.13
CA VAL A 110 4.84 -9.75 6.70
C VAL A 110 6.13 -9.32 6.01
N GLY A 111 6.05 -8.36 5.07
CA GLY A 111 7.22 -7.91 4.33
C GLY A 111 8.31 -7.33 5.23
N LEU A 112 7.94 -6.45 6.17
CA LEU A 112 8.92 -5.84 7.08
C LEU A 112 9.58 -6.83 8.05
N THR A 113 9.07 -8.07 8.19
CA THR A 113 9.73 -9.07 9.03
C THR A 113 11.01 -9.62 8.42
N ASP A 114 11.11 -9.63 7.09
CA ASP A 114 12.32 -10.05 6.36
C ASP A 114 13.50 -9.13 6.70
N GLU A 115 13.21 -7.84 6.68
CA GLU A 115 14.12 -6.73 6.95
C GLU A 115 14.79 -6.76 8.35
N PHE A 116 14.18 -7.44 9.33
CA PHE A 116 14.83 -7.62 10.64
C PHE A 116 15.95 -8.65 10.63
N PHE A 117 15.99 -9.51 9.62
CA PHE A 117 16.96 -10.59 9.47
C PHE A 117 17.89 -10.38 8.27
N ASP A 118 17.62 -9.38 7.44
CA ASP A 118 18.45 -9.09 6.29
C ASP A 118 19.84 -8.52 6.68
N SER A 119 20.81 -8.90 5.84
CA SER A 119 22.23 -8.62 5.98
C SER A 119 22.66 -7.32 5.31
N THR A 120 21.84 -6.75 4.41
CA THR A 120 22.08 -5.45 3.78
C THR A 120 21.76 -4.35 4.80
N ALA A 121 22.68 -3.41 4.98
CA ALA A 121 22.60 -2.45 6.08
C ALA A 121 21.95 -1.13 5.65
N ASP A 122 22.20 -0.72 4.39
CA ASP A 122 21.65 0.52 3.85
C ASP A 122 20.17 0.32 3.46
N GLY A 123 19.33 1.27 3.85
CA GLY A 123 17.90 1.25 3.53
C GLY A 123 17.02 0.47 4.51
N ARG A 124 17.61 -0.45 5.29
CA ARG A 124 16.90 -1.29 6.25
C ARG A 124 15.99 -0.56 7.22
N ILE A 125 16.50 0.48 7.88
CA ILE A 125 15.72 1.22 8.89
C ILE A 125 14.53 1.92 8.22
N GLU A 126 14.74 2.46 7.03
CA GLU A 126 13.71 3.07 6.22
C GLU A 126 12.65 2.04 5.80
N ASN A 127 13.02 0.84 5.37
CA ASN A 127 12.08 -0.22 5.03
C ASN A 127 11.25 -0.66 6.25
N ILE A 128 11.87 -0.86 7.42
CA ILE A 128 11.15 -1.20 8.67
C ILE A 128 10.14 -0.11 9.03
N ILE A 129 10.58 1.15 9.10
CA ILE A 129 9.72 2.27 9.48
C ILE A 129 8.61 2.47 8.43
N GLY A 130 8.96 2.40 7.16
CA GLY A 130 8.04 2.54 6.05
C GLY A 130 6.98 1.45 6.05
N GLY A 131 7.37 0.17 6.16
CA GLY A 131 6.47 -0.96 6.26
C GLY A 131 5.54 -0.88 7.49
N LEU A 132 6.08 -0.46 8.64
CA LEU A 132 5.28 -0.26 9.86
C LEU A 132 4.20 0.81 9.67
N LEU A 133 4.58 1.96 9.09
CA LEU A 133 3.65 3.05 8.80
C LEU A 133 2.61 2.63 7.75
N GLN A 134 3.01 1.91 6.71
CA GLN A 134 2.07 1.36 5.72
C GLN A 134 1.05 0.40 6.36
N GLY A 135 1.51 -0.52 7.22
CA GLY A 135 0.65 -1.44 7.95
C GLY A 135 -0.34 -0.72 8.88
N ILE A 136 0.14 0.28 9.63
CA ILE A 136 -0.72 1.12 10.50
C ILE A 136 -1.73 1.90 9.66
N GLY A 137 -1.30 2.54 8.57
CA GLY A 137 -2.15 3.35 7.70
C GLY A 137 -3.28 2.52 7.07
N ASN A 138 -2.95 1.33 6.56
CA ASN A 138 -3.92 0.38 6.03
C ASN A 138 -4.89 -0.14 7.11
N SER A 139 -4.40 -0.39 8.32
CA SER A 139 -5.25 -0.78 9.46
C SER A 139 -6.26 0.32 9.81
N LEU A 140 -5.83 1.58 9.86
CA LEU A 140 -6.70 2.72 10.14
C LEU A 140 -7.75 2.94 9.03
N GLN A 141 -7.40 2.74 7.76
CA GLN A 141 -8.36 2.75 6.66
C GLN A 141 -9.43 1.67 6.82
N ALA A 142 -9.03 0.46 7.20
CA ALA A 142 -9.97 -0.65 7.44
C ALA A 142 -10.90 -0.40 8.64
N ILE A 143 -10.37 0.19 9.72
CA ILE A 143 -11.15 0.60 10.91
C ILE A 143 -12.15 1.69 10.52
N GLY A 144 -11.71 2.76 9.86
CA GLY A 144 -12.59 3.84 9.41
C GLY A 144 -13.68 3.33 8.46
N GLY A 145 -13.35 2.40 7.57
CA GLY A 145 -14.33 1.76 6.70
C GLY A 145 -15.36 0.90 7.46
N THR A 146 -14.93 0.20 8.52
CA THR A 146 -15.80 -0.61 9.39
C THR A 146 -16.78 0.26 10.17
N GLU A 147 -16.33 1.42 10.63
CA GLU A 147 -17.18 2.38 11.32
C GLU A 147 -18.25 2.97 10.41
N GLN A 148 -17.89 3.33 9.17
CA GLN A 148 -18.84 3.75 8.13
C GLN A 148 -19.91 2.68 7.86
N LEU A 149 -19.53 1.39 7.80
CA LEU A 149 -20.50 0.29 7.65
C LEU A 149 -21.50 0.18 8.81
N LYS A 150 -21.08 0.52 10.03
CA LYS A 150 -21.93 0.45 11.22
C LYS A 150 -22.91 1.63 11.32
N GLY A 151 -22.90 2.55 10.35
CA GLY A 151 -23.75 3.74 10.37
C GLY A 151 -23.38 4.70 11.51
N ILE A 152 -22.20 4.55 12.08
CA ILE A 152 -21.65 5.53 13.00
C ILE A 152 -21.20 6.68 12.08
N ASN A 153 -21.90 7.81 12.15
CA ASN A 153 -21.65 8.99 11.33
C ASN A 153 -21.29 10.16 12.25
N ASN A 154 -20.04 10.21 12.67
CA ASN A 154 -19.42 11.39 13.26
C ASN A 154 -18.32 11.88 12.32
N ASP A 155 -18.16 13.20 12.17
CA ASP A 155 -17.11 13.82 11.33
C ASP A 155 -15.70 13.29 11.64
N GLY A 156 -15.47 12.80 12.87
CA GLY A 156 -14.22 12.15 13.28
C GLY A 156 -13.88 10.83 12.56
N GLN A 157 -14.81 10.18 11.88
CA GLN A 157 -14.62 8.81 11.35
C GLN A 157 -14.16 8.78 9.89
N GLN A 158 -14.65 9.73 9.08
CA GLN A 158 -14.00 10.05 7.81
C GLN A 158 -12.55 10.49 8.05
N ASN A 159 -12.28 11.15 9.18
CA ASN A 159 -10.92 11.56 9.52
C ASN A 159 -10.00 10.37 9.79
N ILE A 160 -10.45 9.28 10.44
CA ILE A 160 -9.57 8.12 10.71
C ILE A 160 -9.07 7.46 9.42
N GLY A 161 -9.97 7.19 8.46
CA GLY A 161 -9.57 6.60 7.18
C GLY A 161 -8.68 7.53 6.35
N THR A 162 -8.96 8.83 6.37
CA THR A 162 -8.12 9.85 5.70
C THR A 162 -6.73 9.92 6.33
N LEU A 163 -6.64 9.95 7.65
CA LEU A 163 -5.37 9.91 8.40
C LEU A 163 -4.60 8.63 8.08
N GLY A 164 -5.28 7.48 8.05
CA GLY A 164 -4.69 6.21 7.67
C GLY A 164 -4.07 6.25 6.27
N SER A 165 -4.74 6.87 5.30
CA SER A 165 -4.23 6.99 3.92
C SER A 165 -2.95 7.83 3.85
N TRP A 166 -2.87 8.92 4.62
CA TRP A 166 -1.66 9.76 4.67
C TRP A 166 -0.50 9.11 5.45
N ILE A 167 -0.80 8.37 6.51
CA ILE A 167 0.20 7.56 7.23
C ILE A 167 0.78 6.50 6.29
N GLN A 168 -0.07 5.82 5.51
CA GLN A 168 0.37 4.86 4.50
C GLN A 168 1.24 5.53 3.43
N ALA A 169 0.79 6.65 2.85
CA ALA A 169 1.55 7.37 1.84
C ALA A 169 2.93 7.83 2.35
N THR A 170 3.00 8.28 3.60
CA THR A 170 4.27 8.62 4.25
C THR A 170 5.16 7.40 4.38
N GLY A 171 4.61 6.27 4.84
CA GLY A 171 5.32 5.01 4.93
C GLY A 171 5.87 4.54 3.58
N ALA A 172 5.06 4.64 2.50
CA ALA A 172 5.47 4.25 1.16
C ALA A 172 6.58 5.14 0.58
N VAL A 173 6.63 6.42 0.93
CA VAL A 173 7.76 7.30 0.55
C VAL A 173 9.04 6.88 1.28
N ILE A 174 8.94 6.53 2.57
CA ILE A 174 10.11 6.08 3.35
C ILE A 174 10.60 4.73 2.82
N SER A 175 9.71 3.75 2.58
CA SER A 175 10.08 2.48 1.95
C SER A 175 10.73 2.65 0.59
N LEU A 176 10.27 3.59 -0.25
CA LEU A 176 10.94 3.86 -1.52
C LEU A 176 12.39 4.34 -1.33
N ILE A 177 12.64 5.17 -0.31
CA ILE A 177 14.00 5.60 0.02
C ILE A 177 14.83 4.41 0.51
N GLY A 178 14.24 3.51 1.30
CA GLY A 178 14.87 2.28 1.77
C GLY A 178 15.25 1.36 0.61
N GLN A 179 14.27 0.96 -0.21
CA GLN A 179 14.48 0.13 -1.40
C GLN A 179 15.57 0.70 -2.31
N VAL A 180 15.55 2.00 -2.63
CA VAL A 180 16.58 2.58 -3.50
C VAL A 180 17.98 2.44 -2.91
N LYS A 181 18.13 2.52 -1.59
CA LYS A 181 19.44 2.38 -0.93
C LYS A 181 19.92 0.93 -0.92
N GLU A 182 19.05 0.02 -0.48
CA GLU A 182 19.30 -1.41 -0.40
C GLU A 182 19.74 -1.97 -1.75
N GLU A 183 18.93 -1.75 -2.78
CA GLU A 183 19.17 -2.25 -4.14
C GLU A 183 20.47 -1.71 -4.75
N LEU A 184 20.84 -0.46 -4.43
CA LEU A 184 22.12 0.11 -4.87
C LEU A 184 23.31 -0.51 -4.14
N GLU A 185 23.17 -0.87 -2.86
CA GLU A 185 24.17 -1.61 -2.09
C GLU A 185 24.34 -3.02 -2.66
N GLU A 186 23.24 -3.74 -2.91
CA GLU A 186 23.27 -5.08 -3.50
C GLU A 186 23.95 -5.12 -4.87
N ILE A 187 23.60 -4.16 -5.75
CA ILE A 187 24.25 -3.99 -7.06
C ILE A 187 25.76 -3.77 -6.87
N ALA A 188 26.17 -2.94 -5.90
CA ALA A 188 27.58 -2.67 -5.63
C ALA A 188 28.32 -3.91 -5.11
N LEU A 189 27.62 -4.80 -4.39
CA LEU A 189 28.14 -6.05 -3.83
C LEU A 189 27.99 -7.26 -4.77
N ASN A 190 27.36 -7.10 -5.94
CA ASN A 190 26.97 -8.18 -6.85
C ASN A 190 26.10 -9.27 -6.18
N ILE A 191 25.24 -8.87 -5.26
CA ILE A 191 24.18 -9.73 -4.72
C ILE A 191 23.06 -9.74 -5.76
N ASN A 192 22.50 -10.91 -6.07
CA ASN A 192 21.28 -11.01 -6.86
C ASN A 192 20.30 -11.85 -6.05
N GLU A 193 19.11 -11.31 -5.85
CA GLU A 193 17.97 -12.01 -5.26
C GLU A 193 17.17 -12.82 -6.27
#